data_AF-A0A928VXK2-F1
#
_entry.id   AF-A0A928VXK2-F1
#
_cell.length_a   1.000
_cell.length_b   1.000
_cell.length_c   1.000
_cell.angle_alpha   90.00
_cell.angle_beta   90.00
_cell.angle_gamma   90.00
#
_symmetry.space_group_name_H-M   'P 1'
#
loop_
_entity.id
_entity.type
_entity.pdbx_description
1 polymer ?
#
loop_
_entity_poly.entity_id
_entity_poly.type
_entity_poly.pdbx_seq_one_letter_code
_entity_poly.pdbx_strand_id
1 'polypeptide(L)'
;MNRLNERAFAILSVQLDKSARKDPASQVQRDIVKKRLRKLLTQSGDRLTESELRHHICDIFPDFSPRVLQQAAKANRPPGLLSKLKWVTLFGIGGAGFLMFVNLPYPMIRRPVANTAPILLLPSFMSMDYHYRQAIARVEQADQLTNRSTSQADFELGAEKVRQAQTHL
;
A
#
# COMPACT_ATOMS: atom_id res chain seq x y z
N MET A 1 -6.68 -22.87 3.91
CA MET A 1 -5.37 -22.58 3.29
C MET A 1 -4.85 -23.87 2.69
N ASN A 2 -4.28 -23.81 1.50
CA ASN A 2 -3.72 -25.00 0.85
C ASN A 2 -2.50 -25.49 1.65
N ARG A 3 -2.37 -26.81 1.79
CA ARG A 3 -1.27 -27.44 2.52
C ARG A 3 0.10 -27.20 1.87
N LEU A 4 0.10 -27.07 0.54
CA LEU A 4 1.26 -26.70 -0.27
C LEU A 4 0.94 -25.47 -1.13
N ASN A 5 1.90 -24.56 -1.25
CA ASN A 5 1.83 -23.40 -2.13
C ASN A 5 2.40 -23.72 -3.52
N GLU A 6 1.90 -23.07 -4.58
CA GLU A 6 2.35 -23.27 -5.96
C GLU A 6 3.86 -23.02 -6.13
N ARG A 7 4.41 -22.03 -5.42
CA ARG A 7 5.86 -21.75 -5.42
C ARG A 7 6.68 -22.92 -4.88
N ALA A 8 6.23 -23.53 -3.79
CA ALA A 8 6.89 -24.69 -3.20
C ALA A 8 6.78 -25.90 -4.14
N PHE A 9 5.62 -26.10 -4.78
CA PHE A 9 5.43 -27.14 -5.79
C PHE A 9 6.39 -26.97 -6.98
N ALA A 10 6.52 -25.76 -7.53
CA ALA A 10 7.39 -25.48 -8.67
C ALA A 10 8.87 -25.83 -8.36
N ILE A 11 9.35 -25.48 -7.17
CA ILE A 11 10.72 -25.80 -6.72
C ILE A 11 10.93 -27.32 -6.67
N LEU A 12 9.97 -28.05 -6.10
CA LEU A 12 10.05 -29.51 -6.01
C LEU A 12 9.94 -30.18 -7.39
N SER A 13 9.06 -29.71 -8.28
CA SER A 13 8.90 -30.29 -9.61
C SER A 13 10.16 -30.15 -10.46
N VAL A 14 10.85 -29.01 -10.38
CA VAL A 14 12.11 -28.77 -11.10
C VAL A 14 13.18 -29.75 -10.63
N GLN A 15 13.29 -29.98 -9.32
CA GLN A 15 14.27 -30.93 -8.80
C GLN A 15 13.92 -32.37 -9.13
N LEU A 16 12.63 -32.73 -9.10
CA LEU A 16 12.15 -34.06 -9.52
C LEU A 16 12.43 -34.34 -10.99
N ASP A 17 12.31 -33.34 -11.86
CA ASP A 17 12.68 -33.48 -13.28
C ASP A 17 14.19 -33.64 -13.47
N LYS A 18 15.01 -32.99 -12.63
CA LYS A 18 16.48 -33.16 -12.65
C LYS A 18 16.94 -34.51 -12.09
N SER A 19 16.24 -35.04 -11.07
CA SER A 19 16.60 -36.31 -10.44
C SER A 19 16.09 -37.53 -11.19
N ALA A 20 15.10 -37.38 -12.08
CA ALA A 20 14.60 -38.46 -12.90
C ALA A 20 15.64 -38.85 -13.97
N ARG A 21 16.20 -40.06 -13.85
CA ARG A 21 17.01 -40.65 -14.93
C ARG A 21 16.12 -40.95 -16.14
N LYS A 22 16.72 -41.11 -17.34
CA LYS A 22 15.98 -41.46 -18.58
C LYS A 22 15.32 -42.85 -18.54
N ASP A 23 15.49 -43.61 -17.47
CA ASP A 23 14.90 -44.92 -17.25
C ASP A 23 13.38 -44.83 -17.02
N PRO A 24 12.54 -45.67 -17.69
CA PRO A 24 11.09 -45.70 -17.50
C PRO A 24 10.65 -45.82 -16.03
N ALA A 25 11.35 -46.58 -15.19
CA ALA A 25 10.98 -46.69 -13.77
C ALA A 25 11.12 -45.35 -13.02
N SER A 26 12.18 -44.60 -13.31
CA SER A 26 12.41 -43.26 -12.73
C SER A 26 11.37 -42.23 -13.18
N GLN A 27 10.88 -42.34 -14.42
CA GLN A 27 9.82 -41.46 -14.94
C GLN A 27 8.47 -41.72 -14.25
N VAL A 28 8.12 -42.99 -14.03
CA VAL A 28 6.89 -43.38 -13.32
C VAL A 28 6.94 -42.89 -11.87
N GLN A 29 8.07 -43.10 -11.17
CA GLN A 29 8.27 -42.59 -9.81
C GLN A 29 8.07 -41.08 -9.72
N ARG A 30 8.63 -40.32 -10.67
CA ARG A 30 8.46 -38.86 -10.76
C ARG A 30 6.99 -38.45 -10.87
N ASP A 31 6.25 -39.12 -11.75
CA ASP A 31 4.86 -38.76 -12.02
C ASP A 31 3.94 -39.11 -10.84
N ILE A 32 4.24 -40.18 -10.10
CA ILE A 32 3.57 -40.52 -8.84
C ILE A 32 3.77 -39.41 -7.81
N VAL A 33 5.01 -38.96 -7.59
CA VAL A 33 5.30 -37.88 -6.63
C VAL A 33 4.63 -36.58 -7.06
N LYS A 34 4.67 -36.22 -8.36
CA LYS A 34 4.00 -35.02 -8.89
C LYS A 34 2.49 -35.06 -8.65
N LYS A 35 1.83 -36.22 -8.87
CA LYS A 35 0.40 -36.39 -8.55
C LYS A 35 0.11 -36.23 -7.06
N ARG A 36 0.94 -36.81 -6.19
CA ARG A 36 0.83 -36.67 -4.73
C ARG A 36 0.98 -35.21 -4.29
N LEU A 37 1.99 -34.51 -4.79
CA LEU A 37 2.21 -33.08 -4.50
C LEU A 37 1.08 -32.19 -5.02
N ARG A 38 0.51 -32.49 -6.20
CA ARG A 38 -0.68 -31.78 -6.70
C ARG A 38 -1.89 -31.96 -5.79
N LYS A 39 -2.09 -33.15 -5.22
CA LYS A 39 -3.15 -33.39 -4.23
C LYS A 39 -2.97 -32.50 -2.98
N LEU A 40 -1.72 -32.24 -2.57
CA LEU A 40 -1.42 -31.34 -1.45
C LEU A 40 -1.67 -29.86 -1.78
N LEU A 41 -1.70 -29.47 -3.05
CA LEU A 41 -2.12 -28.12 -3.46
C LEU A 41 -3.61 -27.90 -3.26
N THR A 42 -4.46 -28.93 -3.47
CA THR A 42 -5.92 -28.81 -3.31
C THR A 42 -6.41 -29.15 -1.91
N GLN A 43 -5.62 -29.87 -1.11
CA GLN A 43 -5.96 -30.15 0.27
C GLN A 43 -5.86 -28.90 1.15
N SER A 44 -6.92 -28.64 1.91
CA SER A 44 -6.91 -27.62 2.96
C SER A 44 -6.42 -28.22 4.27
N GLY A 45 -5.51 -27.52 4.95
CA GLY A 45 -4.98 -27.93 6.25
C GLY A 45 -3.72 -27.17 6.62
N ASP A 46 -3.02 -27.67 7.63
CA ASP A 46 -1.74 -27.11 8.05
C ASP A 46 -0.69 -27.25 6.95
N ARG A 47 0.13 -26.20 6.84
CA ARG A 47 1.19 -26.11 5.84
C ARG A 47 2.26 -27.13 6.14
N LEU A 48 2.65 -27.88 5.12
CA LEU A 48 3.68 -28.91 5.28
C LEU A 48 5.00 -28.29 5.74
N THR A 49 5.55 -28.93 6.77
CA THR A 49 6.90 -28.72 7.26
C THR A 49 7.93 -29.47 6.41
N GLU A 50 9.22 -29.17 6.60
CA GLU A 50 10.31 -29.86 5.89
C GLU A 50 10.30 -31.37 6.14
N SER A 51 10.01 -31.79 7.38
CA SER A 51 9.92 -33.21 7.77
C SER A 51 8.76 -33.92 7.08
N GLU A 52 7.59 -33.28 6.97
CA GLU A 52 6.44 -33.85 6.26
C GLU A 52 6.71 -33.96 4.75
N LEU A 53 7.33 -32.94 4.15
CA LEU A 53 7.75 -33.00 2.74
C LEU A 53 8.75 -34.12 2.50
N ARG A 54 9.71 -34.30 3.42
CA ARG A 54 10.69 -35.37 3.36
C ARG A 54 10.02 -36.73 3.40
N HIS A 55 9.06 -36.95 4.30
CA HIS A 55 8.33 -38.22 4.37
C HIS A 55 7.59 -38.51 3.06
N HIS A 56 6.87 -37.55 2.49
CA HIS A 56 6.11 -37.78 1.27
C HIS A 56 6.94 -38.03 0.01
N ILE A 57 8.19 -37.56 -0.03
CA ILE A 57 9.08 -37.61 -1.21
C ILE A 57 10.14 -38.69 -1.07
N CYS A 58 10.80 -38.81 0.09
CA CYS A 58 11.91 -39.75 0.29
C CYS A 58 11.48 -41.22 0.32
N ASP A 59 10.19 -41.51 0.54
CA ASP A 59 9.64 -42.85 0.37
C ASP A 59 9.80 -43.38 -1.08
N ILE A 60 9.85 -42.49 -2.07
CA ILE A 60 9.92 -42.82 -3.50
C ILE A 60 11.27 -42.40 -4.10
N PHE A 61 11.85 -41.29 -3.64
CA PHE A 61 13.17 -40.80 -4.05
C PHE A 61 14.08 -40.63 -2.82
N PRO A 62 14.76 -41.69 -2.37
CA PRO A 62 15.61 -41.65 -1.18
C PRO A 62 16.78 -40.66 -1.32
N ASP A 63 17.33 -40.48 -2.52
CA ASP A 63 18.46 -39.58 -2.82
C ASP A 63 18.06 -38.11 -3.04
N PHE A 64 16.84 -37.73 -2.65
CA PHE A 64 16.34 -36.37 -2.90
C PHE A 64 17.09 -35.33 -2.07
N SER A 65 17.48 -34.22 -2.70
CA SER A 65 18.36 -33.23 -2.09
C SER A 65 17.68 -32.53 -0.89
N PRO A 66 18.27 -32.55 0.32
CA PRO A 66 17.68 -31.94 1.51
C PRO A 66 17.59 -30.41 1.40
N ARG A 67 18.54 -29.78 0.70
CA ARG A 67 18.54 -28.32 0.46
C ARG A 67 17.28 -27.84 -0.24
N VAL A 68 16.77 -28.61 -1.21
CA VAL A 68 15.57 -28.26 -1.97
C VAL A 68 14.31 -28.45 -1.13
N LEU A 69 14.26 -29.48 -0.27
CA LEU A 69 13.16 -29.66 0.69
C LEU A 69 13.06 -28.47 1.65
N GLN A 70 14.20 -28.03 2.18
CA GLN A 70 14.26 -26.85 3.05
C GLN A 70 13.84 -25.57 2.32
N GLN A 71 14.28 -25.39 1.07
CA GLN A 71 13.90 -24.24 0.24
C GLN A 71 12.39 -24.23 -0.07
N ALA A 72 11.82 -25.38 -0.41
CA ALA A 72 10.38 -25.53 -0.65
C ALA A 72 9.57 -25.27 0.63
N ALA A 73 10.02 -25.77 1.78
CA ALA A 73 9.39 -25.51 3.07
C ALA A 73 9.41 -24.02 3.44
N LYS A 74 10.53 -23.32 3.21
CA LYS A 74 10.63 -21.86 3.38
C LYS A 74 9.67 -21.12 2.44
N ALA A 75 9.55 -21.54 1.18
CA ALA A 75 8.62 -20.94 0.22
C ALA A 75 7.14 -21.23 0.55
N ASN A 76 6.86 -22.32 1.28
CA ASN A 76 5.51 -22.67 1.73
C ASN A 76 5.05 -21.85 2.94
N ARG A 77 5.99 -21.29 3.74
CA ARG A 77 5.68 -20.49 4.93
C ARG A 77 5.01 -19.16 4.58
N PRO A 78 4.11 -18.65 5.43
CA PRO A 78 3.52 -17.33 5.23
C PRO A 78 4.60 -16.23 5.32
N PRO A 79 4.37 -15.07 4.68
CA PRO A 79 5.15 -13.88 4.96
C PRO A 79 5.14 -13.60 6.48
N GLY A 80 6.34 -13.63 7.09
CA GLY A 80 6.52 -13.46 8.54
C GLY A 80 6.25 -12.04 9.01
N LEU A 81 6.20 -11.83 10.33
CA LEU A 81 5.99 -10.51 10.94
C LEU A 81 6.93 -9.43 10.40
N LEU A 82 8.17 -9.78 10.07
CA LEU A 82 9.15 -8.85 9.49
C LEU A 82 8.71 -8.27 8.14
N SER A 83 8.03 -9.04 7.28
CA SER A 83 7.56 -8.47 6.01
C SER A 83 6.39 -7.51 6.24
N LYS A 84 5.53 -7.79 7.23
CA LYS A 84 4.47 -6.84 7.62
C LYS A 84 5.06 -5.55 8.16
N LEU A 85 6.10 -5.64 9.01
CA LEU A 85 6.78 -4.48 9.55
C LEU A 85 7.44 -3.62 8.46
N LYS A 86 8.03 -4.24 7.42
CA LYS A 86 8.55 -3.51 6.25
C LYS A 86 7.47 -2.68 5.56
N TRP A 87 6.29 -3.26 5.34
CA TRP A 87 5.17 -2.52 4.73
C TRP A 87 4.67 -1.40 5.62
N VAL A 88 4.50 -1.64 6.93
CA VAL A 88 4.11 -0.59 7.87
C VAL A 88 5.12 0.56 7.90
N THR A 89 6.41 0.24 7.90
CA THR A 89 7.49 1.24 7.91
C THR A 89 7.49 2.05 6.60
N LEU A 90 7.35 1.37 5.46
CA LEU A 90 7.33 2.01 4.14
C LEU A 90 6.13 2.97 4.00
N PHE A 91 4.93 2.51 4.38
CA PHE A 91 3.72 3.34 4.31
C PHE A 91 3.69 4.43 5.38
N GLY A 92 4.20 4.15 6.59
CA GLY A 92 4.26 5.13 7.67
C GLY A 92 5.20 6.29 7.34
N ILE A 93 6.46 5.99 7.02
CA ILE A 93 7.46 7.02 6.68
C ILE A 93 7.11 7.69 5.36
N GLY A 94 6.74 6.92 4.33
CA GLY A 94 6.39 7.45 3.03
C GLY A 94 5.14 8.34 3.08
N GLY A 95 4.10 7.93 3.81
CA GLY A 95 2.87 8.69 3.96
C GLY A 95 3.08 9.99 4.74
N ALA A 96 3.84 9.94 5.85
CA ALA A 96 4.15 11.13 6.64
C ALA A 96 4.99 12.14 5.83
N GLY A 97 6.01 11.67 5.11
CA GLY A 97 6.83 12.52 4.24
C GLY A 97 6.02 13.15 3.11
N PHE A 98 5.10 12.39 2.51
CA PHE A 98 4.20 12.90 1.47
C PHE A 98 3.27 14.00 2.00
N LEU A 99 2.64 13.78 3.16
CA LEU A 99 1.79 14.79 3.81
C LEU A 99 2.59 16.07 4.13
N MET A 100 3.83 15.92 4.62
CA MET A 100 4.71 17.07 4.87
C MET A 100 5.03 17.84 3.59
N PHE A 101 5.31 17.13 2.49
CA PHE A 101 5.63 17.74 1.20
C PHE A 101 4.43 18.48 0.58
N VAL A 102 3.26 17.86 0.63
CA VAL A 102 2.01 18.47 0.15
C VAL A 102 1.65 19.73 0.94
N ASN A 103 2.07 19.78 2.20
CA ASN A 103 1.80 20.86 3.11
C ASN A 103 2.95 21.90 3.23
N LEU A 104 3.91 21.88 2.30
CA LEU A 104 4.93 22.92 2.22
C LEU A 104 4.26 24.27 1.92
N PRO A 105 4.74 25.40 2.49
CA PRO A 105 4.23 26.74 2.17
C PRO A 105 4.69 27.25 0.79
N TYR A 106 4.69 26.39 -0.23
CA TYR A 106 5.05 26.73 -1.61
C TYR A 106 3.80 26.96 -2.47
N PRO A 107 3.58 28.18 -3.01
CA PRO A 107 2.32 28.54 -3.68
C PRO A 107 1.91 27.64 -4.84
N MET A 108 2.87 27.14 -5.62
CA MET A 108 2.59 26.28 -6.79
C MET A 108 2.07 24.89 -6.39
N ILE A 109 2.42 24.40 -5.20
CA ILE A 109 1.94 23.12 -4.68
C ILE A 109 0.68 23.34 -3.84
N ARG A 110 0.65 24.38 -3.01
CA ARG A 110 -0.43 24.63 -2.06
C ARG A 110 -1.77 24.97 -2.73
N ARG A 111 -1.76 25.78 -3.80
CA ARG A 111 -2.99 26.18 -4.52
C ARG A 111 -3.75 25.00 -5.14
N PRO A 112 -3.13 24.11 -5.94
CA PRO A 112 -3.85 22.96 -6.49
C PRO A 112 -4.31 21.98 -5.41
N VAL A 113 -3.54 21.82 -4.33
CA VAL A 113 -3.93 20.95 -3.21
C VAL A 113 -5.17 21.50 -2.49
N ALA A 114 -5.18 22.79 -2.16
CA ALA A 114 -6.32 23.43 -1.50
C ALA A 114 -7.62 23.35 -2.32
N ASN A 115 -7.52 23.42 -3.64
CA ASN A 115 -8.67 23.41 -4.53
C ASN A 115 -9.16 21.99 -4.88
N THR A 116 -8.26 21.02 -5.03
CA THR A 116 -8.60 19.66 -5.50
C THR A 116 -8.76 18.66 -4.34
N ALA A 117 -7.96 18.79 -3.29
CA ALA A 117 -7.89 17.82 -2.19
C ALA A 117 -7.58 18.50 -0.84
N PRO A 118 -8.47 19.37 -0.32
CA PRO A 118 -8.22 20.13 0.90
C PRO A 118 -7.99 19.26 2.14
N ILE A 119 -8.51 18.03 2.16
CA ILE A 119 -8.33 17.08 3.27
C ILE A 119 -6.87 16.66 3.49
N LEU A 120 -5.99 16.88 2.50
CA LEU A 120 -4.55 16.64 2.61
C LEU A 120 -3.81 17.78 3.34
N LEU A 121 -4.44 18.95 3.50
CA LEU A 121 -3.90 20.04 4.28
C LEU A 121 -4.18 19.82 5.76
N LEU A 122 -3.25 20.26 6.62
CA LEU A 122 -3.51 20.27 8.05
C LEU A 122 -4.69 21.22 8.38
N PRO A 123 -5.50 20.91 9.40
CA PRO A 123 -6.64 21.74 9.79
C PRO A 123 -6.31 23.22 9.99
N SER A 124 -5.13 23.52 10.55
CA SER A 124 -4.65 24.89 10.77
C SER A 124 -4.42 25.66 9.46
N PHE A 125 -4.05 24.98 8.37
CA PHE A 125 -3.83 25.63 7.09
C PHE A 125 -5.10 25.77 6.28
N MET A 126 -6.06 24.85 6.45
CA MET A 126 -7.40 25.02 5.87
C MET A 126 -8.11 26.24 6.44
N SER A 127 -8.08 26.43 7.77
CA SER A 127 -8.67 27.62 8.39
C SER A 127 -7.96 28.90 7.93
N MET A 128 -6.63 28.90 7.90
CA MET A 128 -5.86 30.06 7.41
C MET A 128 -6.22 30.44 5.97
N ASP A 129 -6.30 29.48 5.04
CA ASP A 129 -6.67 29.78 3.64
C ASP A 129 -8.11 30.28 3.53
N TYR A 130 -9.03 29.73 4.33
CA TYR A 130 -10.41 30.18 4.41
C TYR A 130 -10.51 31.64 4.88
N HIS A 131 -9.90 31.96 6.03
CA HIS A 131 -9.90 33.30 6.59
C HIS A 131 -9.23 34.30 5.63
N TYR A 132 -8.09 33.93 5.05
CA TYR A 132 -7.38 34.78 4.09
C TYR A 132 -8.23 35.11 2.85
N ARG A 133 -8.91 34.12 2.26
CA ARG A 133 -9.80 34.36 1.10
C ARG A 133 -11.01 35.21 1.47
N GLN A 134 -11.59 35.00 2.65
CA GLN A 134 -12.70 35.83 3.11
C GLN A 134 -12.28 37.28 3.38
N ALA A 135 -11.11 37.49 3.99
CA ALA A 135 -10.57 38.83 4.20
C ALA A 135 -10.42 39.57 2.85
N ILE A 136 -9.79 38.94 1.84
CA ILE A 136 -9.62 39.55 0.51
C ILE A 136 -10.97 39.89 -0.12
N ALA A 137 -11.91 38.94 -0.16
CA ALA A 137 -13.21 39.17 -0.80
C ALA A 137 -14.01 40.28 -0.12
N ARG A 138 -13.93 40.38 1.22
CA ARG A 138 -14.62 41.44 1.98
C ARG A 138 -13.97 42.81 1.79
N VAL A 139 -12.63 42.87 1.71
CA VAL A 139 -11.90 44.11 1.38
C VAL A 139 -12.24 44.57 -0.04
N GLU A 140 -12.29 43.65 -1.00
CA GLU A 140 -12.65 44.00 -2.38
C GLU A 140 -14.11 44.50 -2.49
N GLN A 141 -15.04 43.88 -1.76
CA GLN A 141 -16.42 44.37 -1.64
C GLN A 141 -16.50 45.76 -1.01
N ALA A 142 -15.75 46.00 0.08
CA ALA A 142 -15.70 47.30 0.72
C ALA A 142 -15.13 48.37 -0.21
N ASP A 143 -14.08 48.04 -0.97
CA ASP A 143 -13.45 48.95 -1.92
C ASP A 143 -14.42 49.33 -3.06
N GLN A 144 -15.16 48.36 -3.60
CA GLN A 144 -16.19 48.61 -4.59
C GLN A 144 -17.31 49.51 -4.06
N LEU A 145 -17.78 49.25 -2.83
CA LEU A 145 -18.85 50.03 -2.19
C LEU A 145 -18.40 51.45 -1.82
N THR A 146 -17.12 51.67 -1.58
CA THR A 146 -16.57 52.99 -1.22
C THR A 146 -16.17 53.81 -2.44
N ASN A 147 -15.55 53.18 -3.45
CA ASN A 147 -15.04 53.88 -4.64
C ASN A 147 -16.07 54.01 -5.77
N ARG A 148 -17.16 53.24 -5.74
CA ARG A 148 -18.25 53.30 -6.73
C ARG A 148 -19.63 53.57 -6.11
N SER A 149 -19.66 54.12 -4.89
CA SER A 149 -20.91 54.45 -4.19
C SER A 149 -21.74 55.45 -5.01
N THR A 150 -23.05 55.19 -5.15
CA THR A 150 -24.01 56.17 -5.67
C THR A 150 -24.92 56.71 -4.57
N SER A 151 -24.85 56.13 -3.37
CA SER A 151 -25.63 56.54 -2.20
C SER A 151 -24.81 56.49 -0.90
N GLN A 152 -25.27 57.22 0.13
CA GLN A 152 -24.64 57.22 1.45
C GLN A 152 -24.75 55.87 2.18
N ALA A 153 -25.79 55.09 1.86
CA ALA A 153 -25.96 53.74 2.39
C ALA A 153 -24.85 52.77 1.91
N ASP A 154 -24.29 53.00 0.72
CA ASP A 154 -23.19 52.19 0.19
C ASP A 154 -21.90 52.38 1.00
N PHE A 155 -21.63 53.59 1.48
CA PHE A 155 -20.49 53.88 2.37
C PHE A 155 -20.61 53.19 3.73
N GLU A 156 -21.81 53.17 4.31
CA GLU A 156 -22.06 52.49 5.60
C GLU A 156 -21.90 50.97 5.46
N LEU A 157 -22.41 50.40 4.37
CA LEU A 157 -22.20 48.99 4.01
C LEU A 157 -20.72 48.68 3.76
N GLY A 158 -19.99 49.58 3.09
CA GLY A 158 -18.54 49.45 2.90
C GLY A 158 -17.78 49.40 4.24
N ALA A 159 -18.10 50.30 5.16
CA ALA A 159 -17.49 50.31 6.51
C ALA A 159 -17.80 49.04 7.31
N GLU A 160 -19.00 48.48 7.16
CA GLU A 160 -19.36 47.20 7.77
C GLU A 160 -18.55 46.03 7.16
N LYS A 161 -18.36 46.03 5.83
CA LYS A 161 -17.55 45.01 5.15
C LYS A 161 -16.07 45.05 5.56
N VAL A 162 -15.50 46.23 5.82
CA VAL A 162 -14.13 46.34 6.39
C VAL A 162 -14.07 45.74 7.79
N ARG A 163 -15.06 46.00 8.66
CA ARG A 163 -15.13 45.38 10.00
C ARG A 163 -15.24 43.86 9.91
N GLN A 164 -16.03 43.35 8.97
CA GLN A 164 -16.12 41.90 8.70
C GLN A 164 -14.80 41.35 8.16
N ALA A 165 -14.05 42.08 7.35
CA ALA A 165 -12.73 41.65 6.89
C ALA A 165 -11.72 41.54 8.05
N GLN A 166 -11.77 42.48 9.00
CA GLN A 166 -10.88 42.49 10.17
C GLN A 166 -11.04 41.25 11.06
N THR A 167 -12.22 40.62 11.08
CA THR A 167 -12.42 39.38 11.84
C THR A 167 -11.76 38.14 11.23
N HIS A 168 -11.20 38.25 10.02
CA HIS A 168 -10.52 37.16 9.31
C HIS A 168 -9.00 37.38 9.14
N LEU A 169 -8.42 38.40 9.79
CA LEU A 169 -6.98 38.63 9.92
C LEU A 169 -6.43 37.97 11.19
#